data_AF-A0A5J4EDH6-F1
#
_entry.id   AF-A0A5J4EDH6-F1
#
_cell.length_a   1.000
_cell.length_b   1.000
_cell.length_c   1.000
_cell.angle_alpha   90.00
_cell.angle_beta   90.00
_cell.angle_gamma   90.00
#
_symmetry.space_group_name_H-M   'P 1'
#
loop_
_entity.id
_entity.type
_entity.pdbx_description
1 polymer ?
#
loop_
_entity_poly.entity_id
_entity_poly.type
_entity_poly.pdbx_seq_one_letter_code
_entity_poly.pdbx_strand_id
1 'polypeptide(L)'
;MRKTCGIVLAALLMLACQGQRSPDPQAASAETRETRILDLAMERALIEKKIPDHGLLADPRKVVLSDRNLPADWRPRLDGVEILLLTKAEIETRANRDGDFLFIYVSEMSFPDSDTASIRVHSMWAKAKDSNVVYLSGGGFAVIYHKDGDTWKEASSASWIS
;
A
#
# COMPACT_ATOMS: atom_id res chain seq x y z
N MET A 1 -55.21 -62.46 -7.89
CA MET A 1 -54.26 -63.48 -8.40
C MET A 1 -53.23 -62.79 -9.27
N ARG A 2 -51.96 -63.18 -9.09
CA ARG A 2 -50.75 -62.57 -9.67
C ARG A 2 -50.65 -62.74 -11.20
N LYS A 3 -49.89 -61.83 -11.83
CA LYS A 3 -48.89 -62.01 -12.92
C LYS A 3 -48.17 -60.65 -13.10
N THR A 4 -46.95 -60.42 -12.59
CA THR A 4 -45.62 -60.55 -13.26
C THR A 4 -45.63 -60.07 -14.72
N CYS A 5 -44.66 -59.36 -15.28
CA CYS A 5 -43.38 -58.74 -14.92
C CYS A 5 -42.98 -57.92 -16.16
N GLY A 6 -42.23 -56.83 -16.05
CA GLY A 6 -41.73 -56.10 -17.22
C GLY A 6 -40.86 -54.91 -16.84
N ILE A 7 -39.55 -55.13 -16.81
CA ILE A 7 -38.48 -54.15 -16.56
C ILE A 7 -38.08 -53.52 -17.91
N VAL A 8 -38.07 -52.18 -18.02
CA VAL A 8 -37.20 -51.38 -18.91
C VAL A 8 -37.04 -50.00 -18.24
N LEU A 9 -35.95 -49.74 -17.51
CA LEU A 9 -34.69 -49.08 -17.92
C LEU A 9 -34.79 -47.55 -18.18
N ALA A 10 -33.96 -46.83 -17.41
CA ALA A 10 -33.36 -45.51 -17.65
C ALA A 10 -34.21 -44.23 -17.52
N ALA A 11 -33.87 -43.41 -16.52
CA ALA A 11 -33.21 -42.12 -16.78
C ALA A 11 -32.73 -41.49 -15.45
N LEU A 12 -31.42 -41.23 -15.38
CA LEU A 12 -30.81 -40.27 -14.46
C LEU A 12 -31.52 -38.91 -14.57
N LEU A 13 -31.74 -38.22 -13.46
CA LEU A 13 -31.43 -36.80 -13.36
C LEU A 13 -31.31 -36.41 -11.88
N MET A 14 -30.08 -36.32 -11.40
CA MET A 14 -29.76 -35.62 -10.17
C MET A 14 -29.85 -34.11 -10.45
N LEU A 15 -30.82 -33.44 -9.82
CA LEU A 15 -30.77 -31.99 -9.66
C LEU A 15 -30.46 -31.68 -8.19
N ALA A 16 -29.19 -31.85 -7.84
CA ALA A 16 -28.65 -31.15 -6.68
C ALA A 16 -28.45 -29.68 -7.11
N CYS A 17 -29.41 -28.81 -6.77
CA CYS A 17 -29.18 -27.37 -6.76
C CYS A 17 -28.19 -27.03 -5.64
N GLN A 18 -26.92 -27.40 -5.83
CA GLN A 18 -25.80 -26.81 -5.12
C GLN A 18 -25.60 -25.44 -5.74
N GLY A 19 -26.08 -24.39 -5.06
CA GLY A 19 -25.76 -23.02 -5.39
C GLY A 19 -24.25 -22.87 -5.43
N GLN A 20 -23.70 -22.71 -6.63
CA GLN A 20 -22.35 -22.23 -6.85
C GLN A 20 -22.26 -20.84 -6.20
N ARG A 21 -21.77 -20.82 -4.96
CA ARG A 21 -21.24 -19.61 -4.34
C ARG A 21 -19.94 -19.34 -5.06
N SER A 22 -20.01 -18.54 -6.12
CA SER A 22 -18.83 -17.94 -6.74
C SER A 22 -17.97 -17.34 -5.63
N PRO A 23 -16.64 -17.53 -5.66
CA PRO A 23 -15.78 -16.86 -4.70
C PRO A 23 -15.97 -15.35 -4.85
N ASP A 24 -16.18 -14.66 -3.73
CA ASP A 24 -16.26 -13.19 -3.68
C ASP A 24 -15.07 -12.62 -4.47
N PRO A 25 -15.30 -11.75 -5.47
CA PRO A 25 -14.23 -10.99 -6.06
C PRO A 25 -13.74 -10.02 -4.98
N GLN A 26 -12.70 -10.43 -4.27
CA GLN A 26 -11.71 -9.59 -3.60
C GLN A 26 -12.34 -8.35 -2.95
N ALA A 27 -12.81 -8.52 -1.71
CA ALA A 27 -13.37 -7.43 -0.90
C ALA A 27 -12.52 -6.16 -1.06
N ALA A 28 -13.00 -5.24 -1.89
CA ALA A 28 -12.47 -3.89 -1.92
C ALA A 28 -12.74 -3.37 -0.51
N SER A 29 -11.69 -3.21 0.29
CA SER A 29 -11.81 -2.44 1.53
C SER A 29 -12.46 -1.12 1.13
N ALA A 30 -13.59 -0.78 1.75
CA ALA A 30 -14.21 0.52 1.51
C ALA A 30 -13.12 1.58 1.69
N GLU A 31 -12.93 2.43 0.69
CA GLU A 31 -11.93 3.48 0.75
C GLU A 31 -12.21 4.34 1.99
N THR A 32 -11.27 4.33 2.92
CA THR A 32 -11.32 5.18 4.12
C THR A 32 -10.64 6.49 3.82
N ARG A 33 -10.92 7.51 4.63
CA ARG A 33 -10.20 8.79 4.53
C ARG A 33 -8.69 8.59 4.69
N GLU A 34 -8.28 7.73 5.62
CA GLU A 34 -6.89 7.42 5.92
C GLU A 34 -6.18 6.80 4.72
N THR A 35 -6.81 5.80 4.09
CA THR A 35 -6.27 5.14 2.90
C THR A 35 -6.23 6.09 1.70
N ARG A 36 -7.25 6.95 1.53
CA ARG A 36 -7.25 8.00 0.48
C ARG A 36 -6.10 8.98 0.63
N ILE A 37 -5.85 9.48 1.84
CA ILE A 37 -4.76 10.44 2.09
C ILE A 37 -3.39 9.78 1.89
N LEU A 38 -3.25 8.50 2.25
CA LEU A 38 -2.05 7.73 1.95
C LEU A 38 -1.80 7.58 0.46
N ASP A 39 -2.82 7.20 -0.30
CA ASP A 39 -2.70 7.03 -1.74
C ASP A 39 -2.25 8.34 -2.42
N LEU A 40 -2.89 9.47 -2.08
CA LEU A 40 -2.49 10.79 -2.57
C LEU A 40 -1.04 11.15 -2.21
N ALA A 41 -0.62 10.88 -0.98
CA ALA A 41 0.74 11.15 -0.55
C ALA A 41 1.77 10.27 -1.25
N MET A 42 1.45 9.01 -1.51
CA MET A 42 2.34 8.09 -2.22
C MET A 42 2.40 8.39 -3.72
N GLU A 43 1.28 8.76 -4.35
CA GLU A 43 1.25 9.28 -5.72
C GLU A 43 2.16 10.49 -5.86
N ARG A 44 2.03 11.47 -4.96
CA ARG A 44 2.94 12.63 -4.89
C ARG A 44 4.39 12.21 -4.72
N ALA A 45 4.68 11.30 -3.81
CA ALA A 45 6.05 10.89 -3.51
C ALA A 45 6.72 10.22 -4.73
N LEU A 46 6.02 9.30 -5.39
CA LEU A 46 6.63 8.33 -6.31
C LEU A 46 6.23 8.50 -7.77
N ILE A 47 5.00 8.92 -8.06
CA ILE A 47 4.54 9.18 -9.41
C ILE A 47 4.93 10.59 -9.84
N GLU A 48 4.64 11.59 -9.00
CA GLU A 48 5.04 12.98 -9.22
C GLU A 48 6.51 13.26 -8.84
N LYS A 49 7.18 12.27 -8.23
CA LYS A 49 8.60 12.30 -7.84
C LYS A 49 8.95 13.46 -6.91
N LYS A 50 8.04 13.81 -5.99
CA LYS A 50 8.20 14.94 -5.07
C LYS A 50 8.87 14.56 -3.74
N ILE A 51 9.12 13.28 -3.48
CA ILE A 51 9.94 12.90 -2.34
C ILE A 51 11.38 13.38 -2.56
N PRO A 52 12.03 13.99 -1.57
CA PRO A 52 13.46 14.28 -1.61
C PRO A 52 14.28 13.06 -1.98
N ASP A 53 15.30 13.29 -2.80
CA ASP A 53 16.24 12.27 -3.26
C ASP A 53 15.59 11.07 -3.95
N HIS A 54 14.43 11.28 -4.59
CA HIS A 54 13.80 10.28 -5.45
C HIS A 54 14.80 9.70 -6.47
N GLY A 55 15.71 10.52 -6.99
CA GLY A 55 16.75 10.08 -7.93
C GLY A 55 17.79 9.13 -7.35
N LEU A 56 17.86 8.98 -6.02
CA LEU A 56 18.76 8.05 -5.32
C LEU A 56 18.09 6.70 -4.99
N LEU A 57 16.81 6.52 -5.31
CA LEU A 57 16.16 5.21 -5.25
C LEU A 57 16.84 4.26 -6.24
N ALA A 58 17.30 3.11 -5.75
CA ALA A 58 18.03 2.13 -6.56
C ALA A 58 17.19 1.62 -7.76
N ASP A 59 15.90 1.37 -7.55
CA ASP A 59 14.92 1.15 -8.61
C ASP A 59 13.62 1.91 -8.25
N PRO A 60 13.30 3.03 -8.93
CA PRO A 60 12.10 3.81 -8.63
C PRO A 60 10.79 3.06 -8.95
N ARG A 61 10.85 1.90 -9.60
CA ARG A 61 9.68 1.03 -9.83
C ARG A 61 9.51 -0.04 -8.75
N LYS A 62 10.47 -0.20 -7.83
CA LYS A 62 10.45 -1.18 -6.75
C LYS A 62 10.90 -0.53 -5.45
N VAL A 63 9.96 0.11 -4.78
CA VAL A 63 10.25 0.97 -3.63
C VAL A 63 9.95 0.23 -2.33
N VAL A 64 10.87 0.31 -1.38
CA VAL A 64 10.64 -0.16 -0.01
C VAL A 64 9.89 0.93 0.76
N LEU A 65 8.77 0.55 1.36
CA LEU A 65 7.99 1.36 2.26
C LEU A 65 7.97 0.71 3.64
N SER A 66 8.27 1.47 4.69
CA SER A 66 8.09 0.98 6.05
C SER A 66 6.60 0.84 6.38
N ASP A 67 6.25 -0.24 7.07
CA ASP A 67 4.89 -0.49 7.60
C ASP A 67 4.46 0.48 8.73
N ARG A 68 5.39 1.32 9.20
CA ARG A 68 5.19 2.25 10.30
C ARG A 68 4.08 3.27 10.00
N ASN A 69 3.17 3.44 10.96
CA ASN A 69 2.07 4.43 10.93
C ASN A 69 1.10 4.25 9.76
N LEU A 70 0.92 3.02 9.28
CA LEU A 70 -0.01 2.71 8.22
C LEU A 70 -1.22 1.92 8.77
N PRO A 71 -2.43 2.12 8.21
CA PRO A 71 -3.58 1.27 8.49
C PRO A 71 -3.27 -0.19 8.10
N ALA A 72 -3.66 -1.14 8.96
CA ALA A 72 -3.34 -2.56 8.77
C ALA A 72 -3.98 -3.18 7.50
N ASP A 73 -5.08 -2.59 7.05
CA ASP A 73 -5.84 -2.97 5.85
C ASP A 73 -5.40 -2.20 4.60
N TRP A 74 -4.55 -1.18 4.73
CA TRP A 74 -4.06 -0.44 3.57
C TRP A 74 -3.19 -1.34 2.69
N ARG A 75 -3.46 -1.32 1.39
CA ARG A 75 -2.70 -2.05 0.38
C ARG A 75 -2.33 -1.05 -0.70
N PRO A 76 -1.05 -0.64 -0.80
CA PRO A 76 -0.65 0.36 -1.76
C PRO A 76 -0.91 -0.12 -3.19
N ARG A 77 -1.55 0.72 -4.00
CA ARG A 77 -1.72 0.53 -5.43
C ARG A 77 -1.24 1.79 -6.15
N LEU A 78 -0.08 1.69 -6.78
CA LEU A 78 0.52 2.78 -7.53
C LEU A 78 0.88 2.28 -8.92
N ASP A 79 0.36 2.95 -9.94
CA ASP A 79 0.59 2.54 -11.32
C ASP A 79 2.09 2.58 -11.66
N GLY A 80 2.62 1.42 -12.09
CA GLY A 80 4.01 1.28 -12.49
C GLY A 80 5.03 1.25 -11.33
N VAL A 81 4.57 1.23 -10.07
CA VAL A 81 5.43 1.14 -8.89
C VAL A 81 5.00 -0.02 -8.00
N GLU A 82 5.87 -1.02 -7.88
CA GLU A 82 5.77 -2.10 -6.91
C GLU A 82 6.23 -1.59 -5.54
N ILE A 83 5.33 -1.62 -4.55
CA ILE A 83 5.65 -1.27 -3.17
C ILE A 83 5.91 -2.53 -2.36
N LEU A 84 7.13 -2.65 -1.83
CA LEU A 84 7.47 -3.68 -0.86
C LEU A 84 7.31 -3.11 0.54
N LEU A 85 6.21 -3.48 1.20
CA LEU A 85 5.94 -3.10 2.58
C LEU A 85 6.76 -3.94 3.54
N LEU A 86 7.64 -3.31 4.33
CA LEU A 86 8.54 -3.99 5.26
C LEU A 86 8.43 -3.42 6.67
N THR A 87 8.53 -4.31 7.66
CA THR A 87 8.76 -3.95 9.06
C THR A 87 10.15 -3.35 9.25
N LYS A 88 10.37 -2.66 10.37
CA LYS A 88 11.70 -2.19 10.77
C LYS A 88 12.75 -3.32 10.76
N ALA A 89 12.42 -4.50 11.29
CA ALA A 89 13.35 -5.62 11.38
C ALA A 89 13.71 -6.18 9.98
N GLU A 90 12.75 -6.21 9.05
CA GLU A 90 12.99 -6.63 7.67
C GLU A 90 13.84 -5.62 6.90
N ILE A 91 13.63 -4.32 7.12
CA ILE A 91 14.47 -3.25 6.57
C ILE A 91 15.92 -3.42 7.03
N GLU A 92 16.14 -3.59 8.34
CA GLU A 92 17.48 -3.80 8.92
C GLU A 92 18.12 -5.08 8.38
N THR A 93 17.36 -6.19 8.33
CA THR A 93 17.83 -7.47 7.79
C THR A 93 18.24 -7.33 6.33
N ARG A 94 17.44 -6.62 5.52
CA ARG A 94 17.76 -6.38 4.12
C ARG A 94 19.01 -5.53 3.97
N ALA A 95 19.18 -4.48 4.76
CA ALA A 95 20.35 -3.60 4.66
C ALA A 95 21.63 -4.37 4.97
N ASN A 96 21.60 -5.21 6.01
CA ASN A 96 22.72 -6.08 6.37
C ASN A 96 23.06 -7.14 5.31
N ARG A 97 22.10 -7.52 4.46
CA ARG A 97 22.28 -8.53 3.41
C ARG A 97 22.72 -7.93 2.08
N ASP A 98 22.08 -6.83 1.68
CA ASP A 98 22.17 -6.27 0.33
C ASP A 98 23.00 -4.97 0.28
N GLY A 99 23.38 -4.42 1.44
CA GLY A 99 23.98 -3.10 1.56
C GLY A 99 22.95 -1.99 1.80
N ASP A 100 23.47 -0.78 1.99
CA ASP A 100 22.66 0.40 2.31
C ASP A 100 21.66 0.72 1.18
N PHE A 101 20.44 1.09 1.56
CA PHE A 101 19.41 1.48 0.59
C PHE A 101 18.47 2.55 1.14
N LEU A 102 17.94 3.37 0.24
CA LEU A 102 16.93 4.37 0.57
C LEU A 102 15.55 3.70 0.65
N PHE A 103 14.80 3.99 1.72
CA PHE A 103 13.41 3.55 1.90
C PHE A 103 12.53 4.75 2.26
N ILE A 104 11.21 4.57 2.09
CA ILE A 104 10.21 5.59 2.42
C ILE A 104 9.48 5.19 3.71
N TYR A 105 9.04 6.16 4.50
CA TYR A 105 8.13 5.91 5.63
C TYR A 105 7.21 7.10 5.90
N VAL A 106 6.04 6.82 6.50
CA VAL A 106 5.13 7.84 7.02
C VAL A 106 5.47 8.10 8.47
N SER A 107 5.92 9.31 8.80
CA SER A 107 6.28 9.65 10.19
C SER A 107 5.07 10.07 11.01
N GLU A 108 4.07 10.68 10.36
CA GLU A 108 2.91 11.28 10.99
C GLU A 108 1.75 11.34 10.01
N MET A 109 0.54 11.10 10.52
CA MET A 109 -0.72 11.36 9.84
C MET A 109 -1.72 11.84 10.89
N SER A 110 -2.41 12.93 10.60
CA SER A 110 -3.32 13.58 11.54
C SER A 110 -4.57 14.10 10.83
N PHE A 111 -5.70 14.00 11.53
CA PHE A 111 -7.03 14.38 11.05
C PHE A 111 -7.67 15.28 12.11
N PRO A 112 -7.30 16.58 12.15
CA PRO A 112 -7.80 17.49 13.19
C PRO A 112 -9.32 17.67 13.13
N ASP A 113 -9.94 17.51 11.95
CA ASP A 113 -11.38 17.56 11.75
C ASP A 113 -11.82 16.66 10.56
N SER A 114 -13.07 16.78 10.12
CA SER A 114 -13.62 15.95 9.02
C SER A 114 -13.07 16.32 7.64
N ASP A 115 -12.63 17.56 7.47
CA ASP A 115 -12.37 18.19 6.17
C ASP A 115 -10.90 18.58 6.00
N THR A 116 -10.06 18.36 7.03
CA THR A 116 -8.64 18.64 7.03
C THR A 116 -7.85 17.39 7.39
N ALA A 117 -6.79 17.12 6.64
CA ALA A 117 -5.83 16.06 6.93
C ALA A 117 -4.41 16.57 6.74
N SER A 118 -3.47 16.05 7.53
CA SER A 118 -2.04 16.30 7.32
C SER A 118 -1.28 14.99 7.33
N ILE A 119 -0.26 14.89 6.49
CA ILE A 119 0.60 13.72 6.40
C ILE A 119 2.04 14.14 6.17
N ARG A 120 2.95 13.42 6.82
CA ARG A 120 4.40 13.61 6.70
C ARG A 120 5.06 12.33 6.18
N VAL A 121 5.72 12.45 5.04
CA VAL A 121 6.39 11.34 4.35
C VAL A 121 7.87 11.64 4.24
N HIS A 122 8.70 10.64 4.50
CA HIS A 122 10.15 10.77 4.53
C HIS A 122 10.84 9.74 3.64
N SER A 123 12.02 10.10 3.13
CA SER A 123 13.03 9.16 2.65
C SER A 123 14.18 9.08 3.66
N MET A 124 14.69 7.88 3.90
CA MET A 124 15.81 7.65 4.81
C MET A 124 16.66 6.47 4.34
N TRP A 125 17.96 6.53 4.61
CA TRP A 125 18.88 5.43 4.37
C TRP A 125 18.78 4.37 5.47
N ALA A 126 18.42 3.15 5.08
CA ALA A 126 18.68 1.97 5.89
C ALA A 126 20.15 1.58 5.70
N LYS A 127 20.89 1.51 6.81
CA LYS A 127 22.32 1.20 6.79
C LYS A 127 22.59 -0.22 7.23
N ALA A 128 23.46 -0.91 6.50
CA ALA A 128 24.10 -2.13 6.96
C ALA A 128 24.91 -1.84 8.23
N LYS A 129 25.00 -2.84 9.11
CA LYS A 129 25.68 -2.74 10.40
C LYS A 129 27.16 -2.40 10.28
N ASP A 130 27.80 -2.81 9.19
CA ASP A 130 29.20 -2.55 8.87
C ASP A 130 29.40 -1.33 7.95
N SER A 131 28.32 -0.62 7.58
CA SER A 131 28.43 0.58 6.76
C SER A 131 28.95 1.79 7.53
N ASN A 132 30.07 2.30 7.07
CA ASN A 132 30.68 3.54 7.54
C ASN A 132 30.28 4.77 6.71
N VAL A 133 29.30 4.64 5.80
CA VAL A 133 28.88 5.74 4.93
C VAL A 133 28.09 6.78 5.72
N VAL A 134 28.38 8.06 5.47
CA VAL A 134 27.58 9.18 5.95
C VAL A 134 26.79 9.73 4.77
N TYR A 135 25.47 9.71 4.88
CA TYR A 135 24.58 10.25 3.87
C TYR A 135 24.17 11.67 4.24
N LEU A 136 24.39 12.61 3.31
CA LEU A 136 23.87 13.99 3.37
C LEU A 136 22.65 14.12 2.45
N SER A 137 21.83 13.08 2.47
CA SER A 137 20.67 12.87 1.61
C SER A 137 19.63 12.09 2.38
N GLY A 138 18.38 12.26 2.01
CA GLY A 138 17.19 11.95 2.79
C GLY A 138 16.34 13.21 2.94
N GLY A 139 15.28 13.10 3.73
CA GLY A 139 14.42 14.23 4.01
C GLY A 139 12.97 13.82 3.95
N GLY A 140 12.10 14.75 3.56
CA GLY A 140 10.70 14.46 3.42
C GLY A 140 9.88 15.64 2.97
N PHE A 141 8.58 15.44 2.98
CA PHE A 141 7.59 16.49 2.84
C PHE A 141 6.48 16.35 3.86
N ALA A 142 5.83 17.46 4.14
CA ALA A 142 4.55 17.54 4.82
C ALA A 142 3.53 18.13 3.85
N VAL A 143 2.33 17.55 3.80
CA VAL A 143 1.22 18.05 3.00
C VAL A 143 0.00 18.19 3.89
N ILE A 144 -0.71 19.29 3.74
CA ILE A 144 -2.06 19.50 4.28
C ILE A 144 -3.05 19.36 3.13
N TYR A 145 -4.02 18.48 3.31
CA TYR A 145 -5.14 18.29 2.40
C TYR A 145 -6.41 18.88 3.00
N HIS A 146 -7.22 19.49 2.15
CA HIS A 146 -8.59 19.89 2.47
C HIS A 146 -9.58 19.13 1.61
N LYS A 147 -10.73 18.81 2.19
CA LYS A 147 -11.85 18.19 1.50
C LYS A 147 -12.61 19.26 0.70
N ASP A 148 -12.83 18.99 -0.58
CA ASP A 148 -13.60 19.79 -1.51
C ASP A 148 -14.64 18.86 -2.18
N GLY A 149 -15.89 18.95 -1.70
CA GLY A 149 -16.94 17.99 -2.04
C GLY A 149 -16.57 16.58 -1.58
N ASP A 150 -16.53 15.63 -2.51
CA ASP A 150 -16.13 14.24 -2.26
C ASP A 150 -14.64 13.99 -2.52
N THR A 151 -13.87 15.03 -2.81
CA THR A 151 -12.44 14.93 -3.16
C THR A 151 -11.55 15.56 -2.10
N TRP A 152 -10.31 15.08 -1.99
CA TRP A 152 -9.27 15.70 -1.17
C TRP A 152 -8.27 16.42 -2.09
N LYS A 153 -7.94 17.66 -1.77
CA LYS A 153 -7.03 18.51 -2.54
C LYS A 153 -5.90 19.02 -1.66
N GLU A 154 -4.70 19.10 -2.23
CA GLU A 154 -3.56 19.74 -1.55
C GLU A 154 -3.88 21.21 -1.31
N ALA A 155 -3.82 21.63 -0.05
CA ALA A 155 -3.98 23.03 0.34
C ALA A 155 -2.63 23.72 0.54
N SER A 156 -1.67 23.01 1.13
CA SER A 156 -0.29 23.49 1.27
C SER A 156 0.69 22.32 1.45
N SER A 157 1.95 22.56 1.13
CA SER A 157 3.02 21.59 1.37
C SER A 157 4.36 22.27 1.64
N ALA A 158 5.24 21.54 2.31
CA ALA A 158 6.62 21.92 2.56
C ALA A 158 7.52 20.69 2.41
N SER A 159 8.72 20.88 1.86
CA SER A 159 9.73 19.83 1.69
C SER A 159 11.06 20.25 2.30
N TRP A 160 11.87 19.29 2.74
CA TRP A 160 13.21 19.51 3.27
C TRP A 160 14.15 18.37 2.90
N ILE A 161 15.44 18.68 2.83
CA ILE A 161 16.53 17.69 2.77
C ILE A 161 17.07 17.50 4.18
N SER A 162 17.48 16.29 4.52
CA SER A 162 18.12 15.96 5.81
C SER A 162 19.51 15.35 5.64
#